data_AF-A0A0K8QFA0-F1
#
_entry.id   AF-A0A0K8QFA0-F1
#
_cell.length_a   1.000
_cell.length_b   1.000
_cell.length_c   1.000
_cell.angle_alpha   90.00
_cell.angle_beta   90.00
_cell.angle_gamma   90.00
#
_symmetry.space_group_name_H-M   'P 1'
#
loop_
_entity.id
_entity.type
_entity.pdbx_description
1 polymer ?
#
loop_
_entity_poly.entity_id
_entity_poly.type
_entity_poly.pdbx_seq_one_letter_code
_entity_poly.pdbx_strand_id
1 'polypeptide(L)'
;MILGESVTEIRQPTPRRGTNLPRMGDFNLTVILDAIRRSSGGLSRVELAQIVGLSPQTISNISRRLLDQHLIVEAGKEGSGPGKPRTILRLNPSGMYALGVHLDPAVITTVVLDLVGDVVKHSRIPTPAGSNPQRVIAAIAEEIKALIEDSGVDTGKIAGLGVAAPGPIDLDEGTVVDPPLMTGWDRVHLRDALAEATGLETLVDKDVTSAAVAETWAGGASGTGSFIFMYMGTGIGCGIVLNDEVVRGTSGNAGEIGHIIVDPDGPACDCGLRGCVKSSCIPQVLVAEAEEQGVLNGGRKGTEGPEVQEALPGFAMPRMQVTNGPSRS
;
A
#
# COMPACT_ATOMS: atom_id res chain seq x y z
N MET A 1 -46.12 -15.15 35.15
CA MET A 1 -45.69 -16.55 35.39
C MET A 1 -45.64 -17.20 34.01
N ILE A 2 -44.54 -17.67 33.41
CA ILE A 2 -43.12 -17.92 33.71
C ILE A 2 -42.44 -17.92 32.31
N LEU A 3 -41.52 -17.00 31.96
CA LEU A 3 -40.05 -17.14 31.83
C LEU A 3 -39.51 -18.37 31.04
N GLY A 4 -38.51 -18.13 30.18
CA GLY A 4 -37.61 -19.16 29.60
C GLY A 4 -37.14 -18.83 28.17
N GLU A 5 -36.38 -17.76 27.94
CA GLU A 5 -34.90 -17.73 27.79
C GLU A 5 -34.39 -18.01 26.36
N SER A 6 -33.94 -16.93 25.69
CA SER A 6 -33.09 -17.00 24.50
C SER A 6 -31.65 -17.25 24.93
N VAL A 7 -31.11 -18.41 24.56
CA VAL A 7 -29.68 -18.68 24.72
C VAL A 7 -28.96 -17.97 23.58
N THR A 8 -28.47 -16.78 23.89
CA THR A 8 -27.50 -16.07 23.06
C THR A 8 -26.19 -16.84 23.19
N GLU A 9 -25.79 -17.55 22.14
CA GLU A 9 -24.53 -18.28 22.13
C GLU A 9 -23.37 -17.27 22.12
N ILE A 10 -22.80 -17.02 23.30
CA ILE A 10 -21.62 -16.18 23.48
C ILE A 10 -20.45 -16.92 22.83
N ARG A 11 -20.05 -16.46 21.65
CA ARG A 11 -18.83 -16.92 20.96
C ARG A 11 -17.65 -16.75 21.92
N GLN A 12 -17.11 -17.85 22.42
CA GLN A 12 -15.97 -17.81 23.35
C GLN A 12 -14.77 -17.16 22.67
N PRO A 13 -14.06 -16.22 23.32
CA PRO A 13 -12.83 -15.66 22.79
C PRO A 13 -11.80 -16.79 22.60
N THR A 14 -11.33 -16.97 21.38
CA THR A 14 -10.25 -17.89 21.06
C THR A 14 -9.03 -17.56 21.91
N PRO A 15 -8.43 -18.53 22.62
CA PRO A 15 -7.27 -18.26 23.45
C PRO A 15 -6.12 -17.74 22.58
N ARG A 16 -5.52 -16.62 22.99
CA ARG A 16 -4.30 -16.08 22.37
C ARG A 16 -3.20 -17.14 22.49
N ARG A 17 -2.86 -17.79 21.36
CA ARG A 17 -1.73 -18.72 21.29
C ARG A 17 -0.44 -17.97 21.63
N GLY A 18 0.34 -18.50 22.57
CA GLY A 18 1.65 -17.97 22.93
C GLY A 18 2.59 -17.89 21.72
N THR A 19 3.38 -16.83 21.66
CA THR A 19 4.35 -16.56 20.59
C THR A 19 5.58 -17.45 20.77
N ASN A 20 5.84 -18.36 19.84
CA ASN A 20 7.05 -19.20 19.83
C ASN A 20 8.31 -18.33 19.59
N LEU A 21 9.43 -18.68 20.25
CA LEU A 21 10.76 -18.03 20.16
C LEU A 21 11.25 -17.65 18.74
N PRO A 22 11.02 -18.44 17.67
CA PRO A 22 11.37 -18.05 16.31
C PRO A 22 10.65 -16.77 15.83
N ARG A 23 9.36 -16.61 16.18
CA ARG A 23 8.57 -15.41 15.83
C ARG A 23 9.10 -14.15 16.52
N MET A 24 9.75 -14.28 17.68
CA MET A 24 10.39 -13.14 18.37
C MET A 24 11.69 -12.71 17.68
N GLY A 25 12.43 -13.65 17.10
CA GLY A 25 13.63 -13.36 16.31
C GLY A 25 13.31 -12.55 15.06
N ASP A 26 12.21 -12.91 14.38
CA ASP A 26 11.72 -12.22 13.19
C ASP A 26 11.09 -10.87 13.54
N PHE A 27 10.35 -10.79 14.66
CA PHE A 27 9.80 -9.53 15.15
C PHE A 27 10.89 -8.50 15.47
N ASN A 28 11.94 -8.89 16.21
CA ASN A 28 13.04 -7.98 16.54
C ASN A 28 13.81 -7.53 15.30
N LEU A 29 13.90 -8.37 14.26
CA LEU A 29 14.48 -8.02 12.97
C LEU A 29 13.69 -6.88 12.32
N THR A 30 12.36 -7.03 12.24
CA THR A 30 11.45 -6.03 11.67
C THR A 30 11.54 -4.71 12.41
N VAL A 31 11.55 -4.73 13.74
CA VAL A 31 11.62 -3.49 14.54
C VAL A 31 12.94 -2.74 14.33
N ILE A 32 14.07 -3.45 14.22
CA ILE A 32 15.37 -2.82 13.95
C ILE A 32 15.42 -2.26 12.53
N LEU A 33 14.92 -3.01 11.53
CA LEU A 33 14.83 -2.53 10.16
C LEU A 33 13.96 -1.27 10.05
N ASP A 34 12.78 -1.26 10.69
CA ASP A 34 11.89 -0.11 10.69
C ASP A 34 12.52 1.11 11.39
N ALA A 35 13.22 0.91 12.50
CA ALA A 35 13.95 1.98 13.19
C ALA A 35 15.04 2.60 12.30
N ILE A 36 15.84 1.78 11.60
CA ILE A 36 16.85 2.26 10.65
C ILE A 36 16.19 2.99 9.48
N ARG A 37 15.12 2.42 8.92
CA ARG A 37 14.35 2.98 7.80
C ARG A 37 13.80 4.36 8.09
N ARG A 38 13.23 4.59 9.28
CA ARG A 38 12.68 5.88 9.71
C ARG A 38 13.75 6.95 9.98
N SER A 39 15.03 6.57 10.11
CA SER A 39 16.14 7.51 10.30
C SER A 39 16.96 7.64 9.02
N SER A 40 16.64 8.62 8.17
CA SER A 40 17.35 8.87 6.91
C SER A 40 18.85 9.15 7.08
N GLY A 41 19.25 9.73 8.23
CA GLY A 41 20.64 9.91 8.63
C GLY A 41 21.37 8.61 9.00
N GLY A 42 20.63 7.53 9.24
CA GLY A 42 21.11 6.28 9.83
C GLY A 42 21.10 6.31 11.36
N LEU A 43 21.44 5.19 11.98
CA LEU A 43 21.52 5.05 13.44
C LEU A 43 22.76 4.25 13.84
N SER A 44 23.39 4.63 14.94
CA SER A 44 24.37 3.79 15.62
C SER A 44 23.70 2.66 16.40
N ARG A 45 24.44 1.58 16.69
CA ARG A 45 23.94 0.48 17.54
C ARG A 45 23.52 0.93 18.95
N VAL A 46 24.12 2.02 19.46
CA VAL A 46 23.76 2.59 20.77
C VAL A 46 22.42 3.30 20.68
N GLU A 47 22.19 4.09 19.64
CA GLU A 47 20.90 4.76 19.41
C GLU A 47 19.79 3.74 19.14
N LEU A 48 20.07 2.70 18.34
CA LEU A 48 19.12 1.60 18.12
C LEU A 48 18.72 0.90 19.44
N ALA A 49 19.67 0.65 20.33
CA ALA A 49 19.36 0.07 21.65
C ALA A 49 18.46 0.98 22.49
N GLN A 50 18.68 2.30 22.44
CA GLN A 50 17.88 3.29 23.17
C GLN A 50 16.46 3.42 22.61
N ILE A 51 16.32 3.48 21.28
CA ILE A 51 15.02 3.66 20.61
C ILE A 51 14.16 2.39 20.74
N VAL A 52 14.75 1.23 20.47
CA VAL A 52 14.01 -0.05 20.39
C VAL A 52 13.86 -0.70 21.78
N GLY A 53 14.66 -0.32 22.76
CA GLY A 53 14.60 -0.87 24.12
C GLY A 53 15.17 -2.30 24.25
N LEU A 54 16.00 -2.74 23.30
CA LEU A 54 16.63 -4.06 23.31
C LEU A 54 18.04 -4.01 23.91
N SER A 55 18.50 -5.16 24.42
CA SER A 55 19.85 -5.27 24.98
C SER A 55 20.93 -4.97 23.91
N PRO A 56 22.08 -4.37 24.27
CA PRO A 56 23.18 -4.13 23.33
C PRO A 56 23.68 -5.39 22.62
N GLN A 57 23.64 -6.54 23.30
CA GLN A 57 24.00 -7.83 22.72
C GLN A 57 23.00 -8.26 21.64
N THR A 58 21.70 -8.08 21.89
CA THR A 58 20.64 -8.38 20.92
C THR A 58 20.78 -7.51 19.67
N ILE A 59 20.95 -6.19 19.85
CA ILE A 59 21.18 -5.27 18.72
C ILE A 59 22.41 -5.67 17.92
N SER A 60 23.52 -6.02 18.60
CA SER A 60 24.76 -6.41 17.92
C SER A 60 24.60 -7.70 17.11
N ASN A 61 23.92 -8.71 17.65
CA ASN A 61 23.66 -9.97 16.96
C ASN A 61 22.75 -9.77 15.74
N ILE A 62 21.66 -9.00 15.88
CA ILE A 62 20.73 -8.77 14.78
C ILE A 62 21.35 -7.88 13.70
N SER A 63 22.05 -6.80 14.09
CA SER A 63 22.75 -5.95 13.12
C SER A 63 23.77 -6.75 12.31
N ARG A 64 24.48 -7.70 12.93
CA ARG A 64 25.40 -8.59 12.20
C ARG A 64 24.66 -9.43 11.17
N ARG A 65 23.56 -10.08 11.55
CA ARG A 65 22.74 -10.86 10.61
C ARG A 65 22.24 -10.01 9.43
N LEU A 66 21.78 -8.79 9.69
CA LEU A 66 21.34 -7.86 8.64
C LEU A 66 22.47 -7.42 7.70
N LEU A 67 23.68 -7.21 8.25
CA LEU A 67 24.88 -6.92 7.45
C LEU A 67 25.28 -8.14 6.59
N ASP A 68 25.27 -9.34 7.17
CA ASP A 68 25.60 -10.59 6.47
C ASP A 68 24.59 -10.86 5.32
N GLN A 69 23.32 -10.49 5.53
CA GLN A 69 22.26 -10.53 4.52
C GLN A 69 22.28 -9.34 3.54
N HIS A 70 23.21 -8.39 3.72
CA HIS A 70 23.32 -7.18 2.88
C HIS A 70 22.07 -6.29 2.89
N LEU A 71 21.21 -6.39 3.91
CA LEU A 71 20.01 -5.55 4.08
C LEU A 71 20.33 -4.18 4.67
N ILE A 72 21.43 -4.08 5.41
CA ILE A 72 21.97 -2.83 5.94
C ILE A 72 23.45 -2.70 5.58
N VAL A 73 23.98 -1.48 5.64
CA VAL A 73 25.40 -1.16 5.43
C VAL A 73 25.94 -0.28 6.54
N GLU A 74 27.26 -0.33 6.76
CA GLU A 74 27.98 0.60 7.61
C GLU A 74 28.32 1.88 6.82
N ALA A 75 27.55 2.95 7.02
CA ALA A 75 27.61 4.21 6.28
C ALA A 75 28.61 5.22 6.88
N GLY A 76 29.79 4.75 7.25
CA GLY A 76 30.85 5.58 7.85
C GLY A 76 30.84 5.64 9.38
N LYS A 77 31.67 6.54 9.92
CA LYS A 77 31.85 6.75 11.36
C LYS A 77 31.56 8.21 11.71
N GLU A 78 30.72 8.45 12.70
CA GLU A 78 30.41 9.78 13.22
C GLU A 78 30.91 9.96 14.66
N GLY A 79 31.38 11.16 14.98
CA GLY A 79 31.80 11.56 16.32
C GLY A 79 32.72 12.78 16.32
N SER A 80 32.30 13.84 17.01
CA SER A 80 33.06 15.10 17.18
C SER A 80 33.53 15.36 18.62
N GLY A 81 33.39 14.39 19.54
CA GLY A 81 33.72 14.52 20.97
C GLY A 81 34.58 13.38 21.53
N PRO A 82 34.90 13.39 22.84
CA PRO A 82 35.72 12.36 23.48
C PRO A 82 35.01 11.00 23.45
N GLY A 83 35.59 10.03 22.74
CA GLY A 83 35.05 8.68 22.61
C GLY A 83 35.45 8.01 21.30
N LYS A 84 35.23 6.70 21.18
CA LYS A 84 35.43 5.97 19.92
C LYS A 84 34.35 6.41 18.92
N PRO A 85 34.70 6.80 17.67
CA PRO A 85 33.73 7.13 16.64
C PRO A 85 32.71 6.01 16.45
N ARG A 86 31.44 6.37 16.34
CA ARG A 86 30.31 5.44 16.23
C ARG A 86 30.09 5.07 14.78
N THR A 87 29.93 3.78 14.49
CA THR A 87 29.54 3.33 13.15
C THR A 87 28.06 3.57 12.93
N ILE A 88 27.70 4.21 11.82
CA ILE A 88 26.33 4.47 11.42
C ILE A 88 25.82 3.33 10.55
N LEU A 89 24.63 2.81 10.86
CA LEU A 89 23.93 1.80 10.08
C LEU A 89 22.82 2.46 9.26
N ARG A 90 22.71 2.07 7.98
CA ARG A 90 21.64 2.48 7.06
C ARG A 90 21.12 1.28 6.30
N LEU A 91 19.89 1.37 5.77
CA LEU A 91 19.41 0.40 4.80
C LEU A 91 20.34 0.36 3.59
N ASN A 92 20.52 -0.82 3.02
CA ASN A 92 21.14 -0.99 1.71
C ASN A 92 20.03 -0.94 0.65
N PRO A 93 19.93 0.12 -0.19
CA PRO A 93 18.89 0.19 -1.22
C PRO A 93 18.87 -1.08 -2.09
N SER A 94 20.04 -1.53 -2.54
CA SER A 94 20.22 -2.73 -3.38
C SER A 94 20.21 -4.07 -2.63
N GLY A 95 19.89 -4.05 -1.33
CA GLY A 95 19.87 -5.24 -0.48
C GLY A 95 18.75 -6.20 -0.85
N MET A 96 17.60 -5.66 -1.25
CA MET A 96 16.40 -6.39 -1.62
C MET A 96 15.50 -5.50 -2.47
N TYR A 97 14.66 -6.10 -3.31
CA TYR A 97 13.70 -5.41 -4.17
C TYR A 97 12.29 -5.94 -3.95
N ALA A 98 11.29 -5.13 -4.25
CA ALA A 98 9.88 -5.53 -4.27
C ALA A 98 9.22 -5.15 -5.59
N LEU A 99 8.31 -5.98 -6.08
CA LEU A 99 7.43 -5.64 -7.19
C LEU A 99 6.10 -5.13 -6.67
N GLY A 100 5.58 -4.08 -7.31
CA GLY A 100 4.25 -3.55 -7.05
C GLY A 100 3.43 -3.51 -8.33
N VAL A 101 2.17 -3.90 -8.26
CA VAL A 101 1.18 -3.72 -9.33
C VAL A 101 0.01 -2.93 -8.77
N HIS A 102 -0.36 -1.86 -9.44
CA HIS A 102 -1.65 -1.20 -9.27
C HIS A 102 -2.53 -1.57 -10.45
N LEU A 103 -3.56 -2.37 -10.17
CA LEU A 103 -4.59 -2.77 -11.11
C LEU A 103 -5.73 -1.76 -11.04
N ASP A 104 -5.87 -0.92 -12.05
CA ASP A 104 -7.01 -0.01 -12.21
C ASP A 104 -7.81 -0.40 -13.48
N PRO A 105 -9.13 -0.14 -13.54
CA PRO A 105 -9.95 -0.49 -14.71
C PRO A 105 -9.45 0.11 -16.04
N ALA A 106 -8.72 1.22 -16.03
CA ALA A 106 -8.20 1.86 -17.22
C ALA A 106 -6.70 1.60 -17.45
N VAL A 107 -5.88 1.57 -16.40
CA VAL A 107 -4.42 1.46 -16.52
C VAL A 107 -3.84 0.49 -15.49
N ILE A 108 -2.91 -0.36 -15.92
CA ILE A 108 -2.09 -1.17 -15.02
C ILE A 108 -0.75 -0.45 -14.87
N THR A 109 -0.34 -0.19 -13.62
CA THR A 109 0.99 0.34 -13.32
C THR A 109 1.81 -0.72 -12.60
N THR A 110 3.01 -1.02 -13.10
CA THR A 110 3.93 -1.96 -12.48
C THR A 110 5.21 -1.22 -12.07
N VAL A 111 5.74 -1.52 -10.88
CA VAL A 111 6.95 -0.89 -10.33
C VAL A 111 7.90 -1.92 -9.75
N VAL A 112 9.20 -1.65 -9.86
CA VAL A 112 10.26 -2.27 -9.05
C VAL A 112 10.74 -1.21 -8.07
N LEU A 113 10.65 -1.54 -6.77
CA LEU A 113 11.12 -0.70 -5.67
C LEU A 113 12.36 -1.31 -5.05
N ASP A 114 13.29 -0.47 -4.61
CA ASP A 114 14.41 -0.89 -3.78
C ASP A 114 14.03 -0.95 -2.28
N LEU A 115 14.95 -1.35 -1.42
CA LEU A 115 14.68 -1.53 0.02
C LEU A 115 14.38 -0.20 0.75
N VAL A 116 14.73 0.94 0.16
CA VAL A 116 14.38 2.27 0.66
C VAL A 116 13.17 2.87 -0.06
N GLY A 117 12.43 2.05 -0.80
CA GLY A 117 11.17 2.43 -1.44
C GLY A 117 11.33 3.34 -2.65
N ASP A 118 12.57 3.57 -3.13
CA ASP A 118 12.80 4.33 -4.35
C ASP A 118 12.43 3.48 -5.57
N VAL A 119 11.81 4.11 -6.57
CA VAL A 119 11.44 3.45 -7.83
C VAL A 119 12.69 3.21 -8.67
N VAL A 120 13.08 1.95 -8.84
CA VAL A 120 14.16 1.53 -9.73
C VAL A 120 13.70 1.60 -11.18
N LYS A 121 12.50 1.07 -11.45
CA LYS A 121 11.88 1.04 -12.76
C LYS A 121 10.36 0.99 -12.60
N HIS A 122 9.64 1.55 -13.56
CA HIS A 122 8.20 1.40 -13.65
C HIS A 122 7.76 1.32 -15.10
N SER A 123 6.56 0.81 -15.30
CA SER A 123 5.87 0.77 -16.57
C SER A 123 4.38 0.95 -16.38
N ARG A 124 3.71 1.30 -17.48
CA ARG A 124 2.26 1.49 -17.52
C ARG A 124 1.73 0.96 -18.84
N ILE A 125 0.66 0.18 -18.75
CA ILE A 125 -0.05 -0.32 -19.92
C ILE A 125 -1.56 -0.07 -19.74
N PRO A 126 -2.30 0.19 -20.83
CA PRO A 126 -3.76 0.17 -20.76
C PRO A 126 -4.24 -1.19 -20.26
N THR A 127 -5.24 -1.20 -19.39
CA THR A 127 -5.86 -2.45 -18.92
C THR A 127 -6.54 -3.15 -20.10
N PRO A 128 -6.22 -4.43 -20.40
CA PRO A 128 -6.79 -5.12 -21.55
C PRO A 128 -8.32 -5.05 -21.57
N ALA A 129 -8.86 -4.60 -22.71
CA ALA A 129 -10.31 -4.47 -22.88
C ALA A 129 -11.01 -5.84 -22.92
N GLY A 130 -12.24 -5.85 -22.41
CA GLY A 130 -13.08 -7.04 -22.32
C GLY A 130 -13.04 -7.65 -20.92
N SER A 131 -14.18 -8.18 -20.51
CA SER A 131 -14.47 -8.71 -19.16
C SER A 131 -13.73 -10.02 -18.82
N ASN A 132 -12.50 -10.22 -19.27
CA ASN A 132 -11.75 -11.46 -19.10
C ASN A 132 -10.56 -11.27 -18.14
N PRO A 133 -10.70 -11.69 -16.86
CA PRO A 133 -9.63 -11.58 -15.87
C PRO A 133 -8.34 -12.30 -16.27
N GLN A 134 -8.43 -13.43 -16.97
CA GLN A 134 -7.25 -14.23 -17.36
C GLN A 134 -6.35 -13.46 -18.34
N ARG A 135 -6.93 -12.66 -19.24
CA ARG A 135 -6.14 -11.78 -20.12
C ARG A 135 -5.40 -10.69 -19.35
N VAL A 136 -6.05 -10.12 -18.34
CA VAL A 136 -5.46 -9.08 -17.48
C VAL A 136 -4.32 -9.68 -16.65
N ILE A 137 -4.54 -10.84 -16.04
CA ILE A 137 -3.51 -11.57 -15.26
C ILE A 137 -2.31 -11.92 -16.14
N ALA A 138 -2.54 -12.40 -17.36
CA ALA A 138 -1.46 -12.69 -18.32
C ALA A 138 -0.67 -11.43 -18.68
N ALA A 139 -1.36 -10.31 -18.95
CA ALA A 139 -0.70 -9.04 -19.24
C ALA A 139 0.13 -8.52 -18.05
N ILE A 140 -0.36 -8.67 -16.81
CA ILE A 140 0.41 -8.33 -15.61
C ILE A 140 1.67 -9.19 -15.51
N ALA A 141 1.56 -10.50 -15.74
CA ALA A 141 2.71 -11.40 -15.65
C ALA A 141 3.76 -11.13 -16.72
N GLU A 142 3.34 -10.86 -17.96
CA GLU A 142 4.23 -10.44 -19.05
C GLU A 142 4.93 -9.12 -18.72
N GLU A 143 4.20 -8.15 -18.18
CA GLU A 143 4.73 -6.85 -17.81
C GLU A 143 5.73 -6.94 -16.65
N ILE A 144 5.45 -7.75 -15.63
CA ILE A 144 6.38 -8.02 -14.53
C ILE A 144 7.67 -8.61 -15.08
N LYS A 145 7.57 -9.62 -15.97
CA LYS A 145 8.75 -10.25 -16.56
C LYS A 145 9.60 -9.25 -17.34
N ALA A 146 8.97 -8.46 -18.21
CA ALA A 146 9.65 -7.43 -18.99
C ALA A 146 10.30 -6.38 -18.07
N LEU A 147 9.60 -5.94 -17.03
CA LEU A 147 10.11 -4.93 -16.10
C LEU A 147 11.31 -5.44 -15.29
N ILE A 148 11.31 -6.70 -14.87
CA ILE A 148 12.46 -7.34 -14.20
C ILE A 148 13.66 -7.35 -15.15
N GLU A 149 13.50 -7.83 -16.38
CA GLU A 149 14.56 -7.88 -17.39
C GLU A 149 15.13 -6.48 -17.68
N ASP A 150 14.27 -5.48 -17.88
CA ASP A 150 14.64 -4.10 -18.17
C ASP A 150 15.27 -3.35 -17.00
N SER A 151 14.92 -3.72 -15.77
CA SER A 151 15.49 -3.10 -14.56
C SER A 151 16.91 -3.58 -14.25
N GLY A 152 17.30 -4.77 -14.74
CA GLY A 152 18.58 -5.39 -14.46
C GLY A 152 18.79 -5.81 -13.01
N VAL A 153 17.72 -5.87 -12.20
CA VAL A 153 17.81 -6.32 -10.80
C VAL A 153 18.01 -7.83 -10.74
N ASP A 154 18.72 -8.27 -9.70
CA ASP A 154 18.89 -9.69 -9.40
C ASP A 154 17.56 -10.29 -8.92
N THR A 155 17.02 -11.26 -9.66
CA THR A 155 15.75 -11.91 -9.32
C THR A 155 15.81 -12.64 -7.99
N GLY A 156 16.99 -13.12 -7.56
CA GLY A 156 17.20 -13.74 -6.25
C GLY A 156 17.05 -12.78 -5.07
N LYS A 157 16.99 -11.47 -5.34
CA LYS A 157 16.77 -10.41 -4.34
C LYS A 157 15.35 -9.85 -4.35
N ILE A 158 14.46 -10.36 -5.20
CA ILE A 158 13.06 -9.93 -5.22
C ILE A 158 12.33 -10.63 -4.06
N ALA A 159 11.81 -9.83 -3.12
CA ALA A 159 11.09 -10.33 -1.96
C ALA A 159 9.71 -10.92 -2.30
N GLY A 160 9.05 -10.36 -3.31
CA GLY A 160 7.71 -10.76 -3.72
C GLY A 160 6.99 -9.68 -4.52
N LEU A 161 5.69 -9.89 -4.71
CA LEU A 161 4.77 -9.05 -5.46
C LEU A 161 3.64 -8.53 -4.56
N GLY A 162 3.49 -7.22 -4.46
CA GLY A 162 2.31 -6.57 -3.89
C GLY A 162 1.35 -6.11 -4.98
N VAL A 163 0.06 -6.40 -4.83
CA VAL A 163 -0.99 -6.03 -5.80
C VAL A 163 -2.04 -5.18 -5.11
N ALA A 164 -2.18 -3.94 -5.56
CA ALA A 164 -3.25 -3.02 -5.20
C ALA A 164 -4.37 -3.16 -6.25
N ALA A 165 -5.56 -3.57 -5.84
CA ALA A 165 -6.71 -3.77 -6.73
C ALA A 165 -7.97 -3.09 -6.17
N PRO A 166 -8.95 -2.73 -7.02
CA PRO A 166 -10.25 -2.28 -6.55
C PRO A 166 -10.95 -3.42 -5.81
N GLY A 167 -11.61 -3.06 -4.71
CA GLY A 167 -12.40 -4.01 -3.92
C GLY A 167 -13.87 -4.11 -4.38
N PRO A 168 -14.65 -5.02 -3.76
CA PRO A 168 -14.29 -5.79 -2.56
C PRO A 168 -13.25 -6.90 -2.76
N ILE A 169 -12.47 -7.18 -1.71
CA ILE A 169 -11.46 -8.26 -1.69
C ILE A 169 -11.69 -9.17 -0.48
N ASP A 170 -11.73 -10.48 -0.72
CA ASP A 170 -11.55 -11.50 0.30
C ASP A 170 -10.04 -11.67 0.55
N LEU A 171 -9.54 -11.10 1.65
CA LEU A 171 -8.11 -11.10 1.97
C LEU A 171 -7.59 -12.49 2.38
N ASP A 172 -8.46 -13.35 2.93
CA ASP A 172 -8.07 -14.70 3.32
C ASP A 172 -7.78 -15.54 2.07
N GLU A 173 -8.64 -15.47 1.07
CA GLU A 173 -8.46 -16.17 -0.22
C GLU A 173 -7.62 -15.39 -1.23
N GLY A 174 -7.40 -14.08 -1.04
CA GLY A 174 -6.74 -13.22 -2.03
C GLY A 174 -7.58 -13.06 -3.30
N THR A 175 -8.91 -13.05 -3.13
CA THR A 175 -9.90 -13.09 -4.19
C THR A 175 -10.55 -11.73 -4.37
N VAL A 176 -10.59 -11.23 -5.59
CA VAL A 176 -11.35 -10.02 -5.96
C VAL A 176 -12.81 -10.42 -6.22
N VAL A 177 -13.75 -9.75 -5.56
CA VAL A 177 -15.16 -10.17 -5.49
C VAL A 177 -16.06 -9.08 -6.08
N ASP A 178 -16.38 -9.21 -7.37
CA ASP A 178 -17.31 -8.34 -8.11
C ASP A 178 -17.04 -6.83 -7.87
N PRO A 179 -15.82 -6.35 -8.16
CA PRO A 179 -15.46 -4.98 -7.90
C PRO A 179 -16.21 -4.05 -8.86
N PRO A 180 -16.61 -2.85 -8.41
CA PRO A 180 -17.22 -1.87 -9.28
C PRO A 180 -16.32 -1.59 -10.50
N LEU A 181 -16.93 -1.46 -11.68
CA LEU A 181 -16.26 -1.13 -12.95
C LEU A 181 -15.40 -2.23 -13.60
N MET A 182 -15.24 -3.42 -13.01
CA MET A 182 -14.55 -4.54 -13.66
C MET A 182 -15.51 -5.70 -13.97
N THR A 183 -16.30 -5.57 -15.04
CA THR A 183 -17.20 -6.64 -15.47
C THR A 183 -16.44 -7.95 -15.69
N GLY A 184 -17.01 -9.07 -15.24
CA GLY A 184 -16.41 -10.40 -15.35
C GLY A 184 -15.42 -10.77 -14.24
N TRP A 185 -15.21 -9.88 -13.27
CA TRP A 185 -14.37 -10.12 -12.09
C TRP A 185 -15.15 -10.62 -10.87
N ASP A 186 -16.05 -11.59 -11.07
CA ASP A 186 -16.71 -12.26 -9.96
C ASP A 186 -15.82 -13.40 -9.43
N ARG A 187 -15.43 -13.27 -8.15
CA ARG A 187 -14.59 -14.23 -7.41
C ARG A 187 -13.32 -14.67 -8.16
N VAL A 188 -12.52 -13.72 -8.61
CA VAL A 188 -11.23 -13.98 -9.25
C VAL A 188 -10.15 -14.20 -8.18
N HIS A 189 -9.58 -15.41 -8.12
CA HIS A 189 -8.46 -15.77 -7.23
C HIS A 189 -7.14 -15.12 -7.67
N LEU A 190 -7.11 -13.78 -7.61
CA LEU A 190 -6.05 -12.95 -8.19
C LEU A 190 -4.67 -13.26 -7.60
N ARG A 191 -4.60 -13.45 -6.28
CA ARG A 191 -3.34 -13.74 -5.58
C ARG A 191 -2.70 -15.02 -6.11
N ASP A 192 -3.45 -16.11 -6.11
CA ASP A 192 -2.95 -17.43 -6.47
C ASP A 192 -2.63 -17.51 -7.97
N ALA A 193 -3.48 -16.88 -8.81
CA ALA A 193 -3.24 -16.84 -10.25
C ALA A 193 -1.97 -16.05 -10.61
N LEU A 194 -1.69 -14.94 -9.93
CA LEU A 194 -0.45 -14.19 -10.15
C LEU A 194 0.77 -14.89 -9.54
N ALA A 195 0.62 -15.54 -8.38
CA ALA A 195 1.68 -16.35 -7.80
C ALA A 195 2.06 -17.51 -8.72
N GLU A 196 1.09 -18.20 -9.33
CA GLU A 196 1.34 -19.25 -10.32
C GLU A 196 2.01 -18.70 -11.59
N ALA A 197 1.49 -17.58 -12.13
CA ALA A 197 1.99 -17.01 -13.37
C ALA A 197 3.41 -16.41 -13.26
N THR A 198 3.79 -15.92 -12.08
CA THR A 198 5.06 -15.22 -11.86
C THR A 198 6.08 -16.02 -11.07
N GLY A 199 5.64 -17.02 -10.30
CA GLY A 199 6.46 -17.74 -9.33
C GLY A 199 6.82 -16.92 -8.08
N LEU A 200 6.21 -15.74 -7.89
CA LEU A 200 6.50 -14.84 -6.77
C LEU A 200 5.49 -15.01 -5.64
N GLU A 201 5.96 -14.89 -4.39
CA GLU A 201 5.07 -14.72 -3.25
C GLU A 201 4.25 -13.44 -3.45
N THR A 202 2.93 -13.58 -3.50
CA THR A 202 2.02 -12.51 -3.91
C THR A 202 1.10 -12.13 -2.76
N LEU A 203 0.98 -10.83 -2.50
CA LEU A 203 -0.02 -10.25 -1.61
C LEU A 203 -0.98 -9.40 -2.43
N VAL A 204 -2.26 -9.46 -2.09
CA VAL A 204 -3.32 -8.66 -2.72
C VAL A 204 -4.01 -7.86 -1.64
N ASP A 205 -4.25 -6.59 -1.93
CA ASP A 205 -4.94 -5.67 -1.03
C ASP A 205 -5.72 -4.63 -1.83
N LYS A 206 -6.64 -3.95 -1.15
CA LYS A 206 -7.43 -2.88 -1.73
C LYS A 206 -6.52 -1.70 -2.05
N ASP A 207 -6.76 -1.04 -3.18
CA ASP A 207 -6.06 0.13 -3.66
C ASP A 207 -5.88 1.24 -2.61
N VAL A 208 -6.97 1.71 -1.99
CA VAL A 208 -6.95 2.78 -0.97
C VAL A 208 -6.24 2.35 0.32
N THR A 209 -6.30 1.06 0.65
CA THR A 209 -5.61 0.48 1.80
C THR A 209 -4.12 0.40 1.54
N SER A 210 -3.72 -0.03 0.35
CA SER A 210 -2.34 -0.07 -0.12
C SER A 210 -1.72 1.32 -0.18
N ALA A 211 -2.48 2.31 -0.64
CA ALA A 211 -2.07 3.71 -0.63
C ALA A 211 -1.86 4.23 0.80
N ALA A 212 -2.77 3.92 1.73
CA ALA A 212 -2.60 4.27 3.14
C ALA A 212 -1.38 3.59 3.79
N VAL A 213 -1.09 2.33 3.45
CA VAL A 213 0.16 1.65 3.84
C VAL A 213 1.37 2.39 3.29
N ALA A 214 1.35 2.78 2.01
CA ALA A 214 2.44 3.50 1.36
C ALA A 214 2.70 4.88 2.01
N GLU A 215 1.66 5.63 2.37
CA GLU A 215 1.78 6.90 3.10
C GLU A 215 2.37 6.73 4.50
N THR A 216 1.92 5.67 5.21
CA THR A 216 2.48 5.31 6.54
C THR A 216 3.95 4.92 6.40
N TRP A 217 4.29 4.18 5.34
CA TRP A 217 5.65 3.77 5.03
C TRP A 217 6.53 4.97 4.67
N ALA A 218 6.07 5.88 3.80
CA ALA A 218 6.80 7.09 3.43
C ALA A 218 7.02 8.04 4.62
N GLY A 219 6.35 7.81 5.75
CA GLY A 219 6.45 8.63 6.94
C GLY A 219 5.78 9.99 6.73
N GLY A 220 4.60 9.98 6.10
CA GLY A 220 3.81 11.16 5.71
C GLY A 220 3.71 12.25 6.79
N ALA A 221 3.25 13.44 6.39
CA ALA A 221 3.52 14.76 7.00
C ALA A 221 3.42 14.94 8.53
N SER A 222 2.92 13.97 9.29
CA SER A 222 2.80 13.96 10.75
C SER A 222 3.78 13.06 11.52
N GLY A 223 4.62 12.24 10.86
CA GLY A 223 5.75 11.51 11.49
C GLY A 223 5.41 10.35 12.44
N THR A 224 4.17 10.27 12.91
CA THR A 224 3.47 9.14 13.56
C THR A 224 2.02 9.59 13.61
N GLY A 225 1.05 8.86 13.06
CA GLY A 225 -0.27 9.47 12.94
C GLY A 225 -1.44 8.59 12.57
N SER A 226 -2.58 8.97 13.13
CA SER A 226 -3.89 8.56 12.62
C SER A 226 -4.30 9.50 11.49
N PHE A 227 -4.60 8.97 10.31
CA PHE A 227 -5.03 9.74 9.13
C PHE A 227 -6.00 8.96 8.26
N ILE A 228 -6.59 9.65 7.29
CA ILE A 228 -7.43 9.05 6.26
C ILE A 228 -6.82 9.41 4.90
N PHE A 229 -6.43 8.39 4.13
CA PHE A 229 -6.14 8.54 2.71
C PHE A 229 -7.46 8.53 1.96
N MET A 230 -7.76 9.57 1.18
CA MET A 230 -8.99 9.64 0.39
C MET A 230 -8.67 9.55 -1.09
N TYR A 231 -9.27 8.57 -1.76
CA TYR A 231 -9.24 8.44 -3.21
C TYR A 231 -10.52 9.02 -3.82
N MET A 232 -10.35 9.84 -4.84
CA MET A 232 -11.42 10.40 -5.65
C MET A 232 -11.02 10.32 -7.12
N GLY A 233 -11.66 9.41 -7.86
CA GLY A 233 -11.35 9.13 -9.25
C GLY A 233 -12.54 8.43 -9.91
N THR A 234 -12.32 7.25 -10.48
CA THR A 234 -13.41 6.43 -11.04
C THR A 234 -14.40 5.95 -9.96
N GLY A 235 -13.96 5.94 -8.70
CA GLY A 235 -14.78 5.76 -7.51
C GLY A 235 -14.40 6.74 -6.40
N ILE A 236 -15.01 6.55 -5.23
CA ILE A 236 -14.67 7.28 -4.00
C ILE A 236 -14.50 6.26 -2.88
N GLY A 237 -13.33 6.26 -2.26
CA GLY A 237 -13.00 5.36 -1.17
C GLY A 237 -11.95 5.97 -0.26
N CYS A 238 -11.70 5.33 0.87
CA CYS A 238 -10.63 5.74 1.75
C CYS A 238 -9.90 4.58 2.41
N GLY A 239 -8.62 4.81 2.71
CA GLY A 239 -7.83 4.00 3.63
C GLY A 239 -7.77 4.73 4.97
N ILE A 240 -8.00 4.02 6.06
CA ILE A 240 -7.99 4.59 7.41
C ILE A 240 -6.77 4.05 8.15
N VAL A 241 -5.98 4.94 8.73
CA VAL A 241 -4.85 4.59 9.58
C VAL A 241 -5.10 5.18 10.95
N LEU A 242 -5.01 4.36 11.99
CA LEU A 242 -5.09 4.77 13.39
C LEU A 242 -3.84 4.29 14.11
N ASN A 243 -3.09 5.22 14.70
CA ASN A 243 -1.84 4.92 15.43
C ASN A 243 -0.84 4.09 14.60
N ASP A 244 -0.59 4.52 13.35
CA ASP A 244 0.25 3.81 12.37
C ASP A 244 -0.23 2.39 12.00
N GLU A 245 -1.44 2.00 12.41
CA GLU A 245 -2.07 0.74 12.02
C GLU A 245 -3.22 0.99 11.05
N VAL A 246 -3.23 0.24 9.96
CA VAL A 246 -4.29 0.32 8.95
C VAL A 246 -5.55 -0.39 9.45
N VAL A 247 -6.66 0.31 9.42
CA VAL A 247 -7.98 -0.21 9.80
C VAL A 247 -8.64 -0.85 8.59
N ARG A 248 -8.66 -2.17 8.56
CA ARG A 248 -9.27 -2.97 7.47
C ARG A 248 -10.73 -3.32 7.70
N GLY A 249 -11.19 -3.27 8.95
CA GLY A 249 -12.51 -3.76 9.35
C GLY A 249 -12.62 -5.29 9.29
N THR A 250 -13.73 -5.83 9.79
CA THR A 250 -13.94 -7.30 9.92
C THR A 250 -13.96 -8.02 8.58
N SER A 251 -14.44 -7.37 7.52
CA SER A 251 -14.49 -7.93 6.16
C SER A 251 -13.25 -7.65 5.33
N GLY A 252 -12.27 -6.90 5.85
CA GLY A 252 -11.13 -6.43 5.06
C GLY A 252 -11.40 -5.23 4.15
N ASN A 253 -12.65 -4.75 4.10
CA ASN A 253 -13.12 -3.75 3.13
C ASN A 253 -13.61 -2.44 3.78
N ALA A 254 -13.01 -2.02 4.89
CA ALA A 254 -13.32 -0.71 5.48
C ALA A 254 -13.02 0.44 4.50
N GLY A 255 -13.74 1.55 4.63
CA GLY A 255 -13.50 2.76 3.85
C GLY A 255 -14.27 2.85 2.52
N GLU A 256 -15.38 2.13 2.39
CA GLU A 256 -16.36 2.31 1.30
C GLU A 256 -17.22 3.59 1.47
N ILE A 257 -16.56 4.73 1.72
CA ILE A 257 -17.23 6.00 1.98
C ILE A 257 -18.01 6.52 0.76
N GLY A 258 -17.66 6.06 -0.44
CA GLY A 258 -18.40 6.36 -1.66
C GLY A 258 -19.85 5.91 -1.62
N HIS A 259 -20.20 4.92 -0.80
CA HIS A 259 -21.57 4.41 -0.70
C HIS A 259 -22.39 4.99 0.46
N ILE A 260 -21.86 5.97 1.19
CA ILE A 260 -22.64 6.73 2.18
C ILE A 260 -23.74 7.50 1.45
N ILE A 261 -24.99 7.36 1.90
CA ILE A 261 -26.14 8.09 1.34
C ILE A 261 -26.12 9.53 1.87
N VAL A 262 -26.00 10.50 0.96
CA VAL A 262 -26.04 11.94 1.26
C VAL A 262 -27.31 12.62 0.74
N ASP A 263 -27.96 12.03 -0.28
CA ASP A 263 -29.22 12.53 -0.83
C ASP A 263 -30.16 11.36 -1.18
N PRO A 264 -31.12 10.99 -0.33
CA PRO A 264 -32.03 9.86 -0.58
C PRO A 264 -32.79 9.93 -1.92
N ASP A 265 -33.00 11.13 -2.46
CA ASP A 265 -33.68 11.35 -3.74
C ASP A 265 -32.70 11.46 -4.93
N GLY A 266 -31.39 11.43 -4.63
CA GLY A 266 -30.28 11.58 -5.57
C GLY A 266 -30.14 10.44 -6.59
N PRO A 267 -29.09 10.46 -7.42
CA PRO A 267 -28.93 9.54 -8.54
C PRO A 267 -28.81 8.07 -8.10
N ALA A 268 -29.13 7.16 -9.01
CA ALA A 268 -28.94 5.73 -8.78
C ALA A 268 -27.44 5.39 -8.64
N CYS A 269 -27.10 4.51 -7.71
CA CYS A 269 -25.76 3.99 -7.53
C CYS A 269 -25.68 2.53 -8.00
N ASP A 270 -24.53 2.14 -8.51
CA ASP A 270 -24.21 0.76 -8.88
C ASP A 270 -24.26 -0.23 -7.70
N CYS A 271 -24.22 0.23 -6.45
CA CYS A 271 -24.46 -0.62 -5.27
C CYS A 271 -25.94 -1.00 -5.06
N GLY A 272 -26.85 -0.53 -5.93
CA GLY A 272 -28.28 -0.80 -5.86
C GLY A 272 -29.08 0.20 -5.01
N LEU A 273 -28.41 1.15 -4.36
CA LEU A 273 -29.03 2.24 -3.60
C LEU A 273 -29.10 3.53 -4.44
N ARG A 274 -29.49 4.64 -3.81
CA ARG A 274 -29.55 5.98 -4.40
C ARG A 274 -28.85 6.98 -3.50
N GLY A 275 -28.34 8.06 -4.10
CA GLY A 275 -27.84 9.18 -3.31
C GLY A 275 -26.49 8.98 -2.67
N CYS A 276 -25.73 7.98 -3.12
CA CYS A 276 -24.42 7.71 -2.58
C CYS A 276 -23.46 8.87 -2.89
N VAL A 277 -22.47 9.11 -2.02
CA VAL A 277 -21.40 10.10 -2.25
C VAL A 277 -20.80 9.92 -3.64
N LYS A 278 -20.41 8.69 -4.00
CA LYS A 278 -19.84 8.34 -5.31
C LYS A 278 -20.76 8.77 -6.46
N SER A 279 -22.02 8.33 -6.46
CA SER A 279 -22.96 8.62 -7.55
C SER A 279 -23.28 10.11 -7.66
N SER A 280 -23.03 10.88 -6.62
CA SER A 280 -23.34 12.31 -6.57
C SER A 280 -22.13 13.19 -6.89
N CYS A 281 -20.88 12.73 -6.65
CA CYS A 281 -19.72 13.62 -6.74
C CYS A 281 -18.44 13.03 -7.31
N ILE A 282 -18.43 11.83 -7.93
CA ILE A 282 -17.25 11.44 -8.72
C ILE A 282 -16.96 12.50 -9.80
N PRO A 283 -15.69 12.72 -10.18
CA PRO A 283 -15.31 13.71 -11.20
C PRO A 283 -16.14 13.62 -12.49
N GLN A 284 -16.45 12.42 -12.95
CA GLN A 284 -17.26 12.20 -14.15
C GLN A 284 -18.68 12.77 -14.03
N VAL A 285 -19.31 12.64 -12.85
CA VAL A 285 -20.66 13.17 -12.57
C VAL A 285 -20.62 14.69 -12.49
N LEU A 286 -19.64 15.25 -11.76
CA LEU A 286 -19.49 16.70 -11.60
C LEU A 286 -19.24 17.41 -12.94
N VAL A 287 -18.42 16.82 -13.80
CA VAL A 287 -18.13 17.36 -15.14
C VAL A 287 -19.37 17.28 -16.04
N ALA A 288 -20.09 16.16 -16.03
CA ALA A 288 -21.33 16.03 -16.81
C ALA A 288 -22.38 17.06 -16.38
N GLU A 289 -22.57 17.25 -15.08
CA GLU A 289 -23.48 18.26 -14.54
C GLU A 289 -23.05 19.69 -14.92
N ALA A 290 -21.76 19.99 -14.85
CA ALA A 290 -21.24 21.30 -15.27
C ALA A 290 -21.43 21.57 -16.77
N GLU A 291 -21.31 20.56 -17.63
CA GLU A 291 -21.61 20.67 -19.07
C GLU A 291 -23.11 20.90 -19.31
N GLU A 292 -23.98 20.15 -18.62
CA GLU A 292 -25.44 20.31 -18.72
C GLU A 292 -25.91 21.70 -18.27
N GLN A 293 -25.25 22.27 -17.24
CA GLN A 293 -25.52 23.62 -16.75
C GLN A 293 -24.85 24.73 -17.59
N GLY A 294 -24.10 24.37 -18.64
CA GLY A 294 -23.40 25.34 -19.49
C GLY A 294 -22.23 26.05 -18.80
N VAL A 295 -21.72 25.50 -17.69
CA VAL A 295 -20.54 26.01 -16.97
C VAL A 295 -19.26 25.64 -17.72
N LEU A 296 -19.22 24.45 -18.34
CA LEU A 296 -18.13 24.00 -19.19
C LEU A 296 -18.57 24.01 -20.66
N ASN A 297 -17.81 24.69 -21.52
CA ASN A 297 -18.06 24.72 -22.96
C ASN A 297 -17.49 23.44 -23.59
N GLY A 298 -18.39 22.56 -24.03
CA GLY A 298 -18.09 21.23 -24.58
C GLY A 298 -17.02 21.24 -25.66
N GLY A 299 -15.80 20.88 -25.26
CA GLY A 299 -14.63 20.74 -26.11
C GLY A 299 -13.67 19.74 -25.49
N ARG A 300 -14.16 18.54 -25.14
CA ARG A 300 -13.30 17.48 -24.62
C ARG A 300 -12.36 17.02 -25.74
N LYS A 301 -11.05 17.19 -25.54
CA LYS A 301 -10.04 16.42 -26.27
C LYS A 301 -9.77 15.17 -25.44
N GLY A 302 -10.45 14.08 -25.78
CA GLY A 302 -10.20 12.78 -25.15
C GLY A 302 -10.90 12.57 -23.81
N THR A 303 -11.44 11.38 -23.59
CA THR A 303 -11.98 10.91 -22.30
C THR A 303 -11.38 9.57 -21.89
N GLU A 304 -10.40 9.08 -22.64
CA GLU A 304 -9.77 7.80 -22.33
C GLU A 304 -8.84 7.99 -21.12
N GLY A 305 -8.89 7.04 -20.18
CA GLY A 305 -8.12 7.10 -18.94
C GLY A 305 -6.63 7.44 -19.12
N PRO A 306 -5.93 6.88 -20.12
CA PRO A 306 -4.54 7.23 -20.42
C PRO A 306 -4.34 8.71 -20.77
N GLU A 307 -5.19 9.31 -21.61
CA GLU A 307 -5.07 10.71 -22.03
C GLU A 307 -5.34 11.68 -20.87
N VAL A 308 -6.32 11.37 -20.01
CA VAL A 308 -6.63 12.17 -18.82
C VAL A 308 -5.50 12.09 -17.79
N GLN A 309 -4.88 10.91 -17.64
CA GLN A 309 -3.77 10.72 -16.70
C GLN A 309 -2.46 11.34 -17.20
N GLU A 310 -2.17 11.30 -18.50
CA GLU A 310 -1.03 12.01 -19.11
C GLU A 310 -1.19 13.53 -19.03
N ALA A 311 -2.43 14.03 -19.09
CA ALA A 311 -2.76 15.44 -18.89
C ALA A 311 -2.61 15.93 -17.44
N LEU A 312 -2.33 15.03 -16.49
CA LEU A 312 -1.95 15.34 -15.10
C LEU A 312 -0.44 15.14 -14.84
N PRO A 313 0.48 15.82 -15.57
CA PRO A 313 1.91 15.71 -15.28
C PRO A 313 2.21 16.51 -14.01
N GLY A 314 2.15 15.87 -12.83
CA GLY A 314 2.36 16.61 -11.58
C GLY A 314 2.45 15.83 -10.29
N PHE A 315 1.97 14.59 -10.20
CA PHE A 315 2.15 13.77 -8.99
C PHE A 315 3.49 13.03 -8.99
N ALA A 316 4.58 13.74 -9.33
CA ALA A 316 5.85 13.39 -8.72
C ALA A 316 5.69 13.77 -7.25
N MET A 317 5.57 12.79 -6.35
CA MET A 317 5.70 13.01 -4.91
C MET A 317 6.87 13.98 -4.72
N PRO A 318 6.64 15.23 -4.28
CA PRO A 318 7.75 16.11 -4.02
C PRO A 318 8.58 15.39 -2.97
N ARG A 319 9.90 15.25 -3.20
CA ARG A 319 10.82 14.96 -2.10
C ARG A 319 10.50 16.00 -1.04
N MET A 320 9.83 15.56 0.02
CA MET A 320 9.41 16.42 1.11
C MET A 320 10.71 16.90 1.76
N GLN A 321 11.16 18.09 1.35
CA GLN A 321 12.27 18.75 1.98
C GLN A 321 11.83 19.00 3.42
N VAL A 322 12.36 18.21 4.34
CA VAL A 322 12.23 18.44 5.77
C VAL A 322 12.94 19.76 6.06
N THR A 323 12.21 20.86 6.04
CA THR A 323 12.69 22.11 6.60
C THR A 323 12.71 21.92 8.11
N ASN A 324 13.90 21.66 8.66
CA ASN A 324 14.13 21.72 10.10
C ASN A 324 13.80 23.14 10.57
N GLY A 325 12.64 23.31 11.19
CA GLY A 325 12.32 24.52 11.94
C GLY A 325 13.29 24.69 13.10
N PRO A 326 13.66 25.92 13.47
CA PRO A 326 14.69 26.16 14.47
C PRO A 326 14.23 25.63 15.83
N SER A 327 15.11 24.88 16.49
CA SER A 327 14.94 24.42 17.87
C SER A 327 14.67 25.64 18.76
N ARG A 328 13.50 25.69 19.39
CA ARG A 328 13.27 26.62 20.49
C ARG A 328 14.06 26.14 21.71
N SER A 329 14.93 27.02 22.17
CA SER A 329 15.68 26.97 23.43
C SER A 329 14.79 26.85 24.65
#